data_AF-A0A660YXH0-F1
#
_entry.id   AF-A0A660YXH0-F1
#
_cell.length_a   1.000
_cell.length_b   1.000
_cell.length_c   1.000
_cell.angle_alpha   90.00
_cell.angle_beta   90.00
_cell.angle_gamma   90.00
#
_symmetry.space_group_name_H-M   'P 1'
#
loop_
_entity.id
_entity.type
_entity.pdbx_description
1 polymer ?
#
loop_
_entity_poly.entity_id
_entity_poly.type
_entity_poly.pdbx_seq_one_letter_code
_entity_poly.pdbx_strand_id
1 'polypeptide(L)' 'MRSSEDNILEQSVQFIKSVGPKRAESFKKIGINTIRDLLFYFPSRHLDRTTVLTAAKAYVYIKNGYDGE' A
#
# COMPACT_ATOMS: atom_id res chain seq x y z
N MET A 1 -27.49 28.00 0.67
CA MET A 1 -27.53 26.67 0.03
C MET A 1 -26.09 26.29 -0.30
N ARG A 2 -25.42 25.44 0.51
CA ARG A 2 -24.08 24.90 0.17
C ARG A 2 -24.32 23.78 -0.83
N SER A 3 -24.52 24.16 -2.09
CA SER A 3 -24.61 23.22 -3.20
C SER A 3 -23.22 22.62 -3.46
N SER A 4 -23.22 21.31 -3.70
CA SER A 4 -22.10 20.44 -4.07
C SER A 4 -20.95 20.34 -3.07
N GLU A 5 -21.05 19.40 -2.13
CA GLU A 5 -19.86 18.64 -1.76
C GLU A 5 -19.39 17.94 -3.03
N ASP A 6 -18.36 18.49 -3.69
CA ASP A 6 -17.64 17.77 -4.72
C ASP A 6 -17.33 16.39 -4.17
N ASN A 7 -17.83 15.35 -4.84
CA ASN A 7 -17.71 13.98 -4.35
C ASN A 7 -16.23 13.58 -4.43
N ILE A 8 -15.50 13.84 -3.34
CA ILE A 8 -14.07 13.63 -3.22
C ILE A 8 -13.67 12.20 -3.59
N LEU A 9 -14.56 11.23 -3.36
CA LEU A 9 -14.31 9.83 -3.64
C LEU A 9 -14.22 9.54 -5.15
N GLU A 10 -14.92 10.32 -5.98
CA GLU A 10 -14.92 10.18 -7.44
C GLU A 10 -13.79 10.96 -8.12
N GLN A 11 -13.03 11.75 -7.36
CA GLN A 11 -11.89 12.47 -7.90
C GLN A 11 -10.76 11.51 -8.29
N SER A 12 -9.94 11.92 -9.27
CA SER A 12 -8.75 11.17 -9.66
C SER A 12 -7.78 10.99 -8.49
N VAL A 13 -7.19 9.81 -8.38
CA VAL A 13 -6.18 9.46 -7.37
C VAL A 13 -4.98 10.43 -7.36
N GLN A 14 -4.73 11.13 -8.46
CA GLN A 14 -3.67 12.14 -8.60
C GLN A 14 -3.86 13.37 -7.67
N PHE A 15 -5.09 13.67 -7.24
CA PHE A 15 -5.34 14.81 -6.34
C PHE A 15 -4.96 14.51 -4.88
N ILE A 16 -4.63 13.26 -4.56
CA ILE A 16 -4.07 12.90 -3.26
C ILE A 16 -2.67 13.48 -3.14
N LYS A 17 -2.42 14.22 -2.03
CA LYS A 17 -1.09 14.70 -1.69
C LYS A 17 -0.08 13.55 -1.73
N SER A 18 1.01 13.74 -2.46
CA SER A 18 2.08 12.74 -2.72
C SER A 18 1.81 11.73 -3.85
N VAL A 19 0.68 11.81 -4.56
CA VAL A 19 0.41 11.04 -5.78
C VAL A 19 0.62 11.93 -7.01
N GLY A 20 1.87 11.99 -7.49
CA GLY A 20 2.18 12.68 -8.74
C GLY A 20 1.72 11.92 -10.00
N PRO A 21 1.82 12.53 -11.20
CA PRO A 21 1.37 11.93 -12.46
C PRO A 21 1.92 10.53 -12.72
N LYS A 22 3.22 10.33 -12.46
CA LYS A 22 3.88 9.02 -12.62
C LYS A 22 3.29 7.92 -11.74
N ARG A 23 2.87 8.24 -10.50
CA ARG A 23 2.23 7.26 -9.62
C ARG A 23 0.79 7.00 -10.04
N ALA A 24 0.08 8.05 -10.47
CA ALA A 24 -1.28 7.91 -11.00
C ALA A 24 -1.34 7.00 -12.24
N GLU A 25 -0.34 7.07 -13.14
CA GLU A 25 -0.22 6.14 -14.27
C GLU A 25 -0.05 4.68 -13.81
N SER A 26 0.78 4.42 -12.80
CA SER A 26 0.94 3.07 -12.25
C SER A 26 -0.35 2.56 -11.60
N PHE A 27 -1.08 3.42 -10.89
CA PHE A 27 -2.39 3.07 -10.33
C PHE A 27 -3.41 2.74 -11.42
N LYS A 28 -3.44 3.53 -12.50
CA LYS A 28 -4.31 3.27 -13.65
C LYS A 28 -4.06 1.92 -14.30
N LYS A 29 -2.79 1.49 -14.39
CA LYS A 29 -2.42 0.16 -14.94
C LYS A 29 -2.99 -1.01 -14.13
N ILE A 30 -3.22 -0.83 -12.83
CA ILE A 30 -3.81 -1.83 -11.94
C ILE A 30 -5.31 -1.60 -11.70
N GLY A 31 -5.94 -0.70 -12.47
CA GLY A 31 -7.39 -0.44 -12.40
C GLY A 31 -7.82 0.61 -11.39
N ILE A 32 -6.90 1.28 -10.71
CA ILE A 32 -7.19 2.31 -9.70
C ILE A 32 -7.22 3.67 -10.38
N ASN A 33 -8.40 4.28 -10.51
CA ASN A 33 -8.59 5.56 -11.18
C ASN A 33 -9.02 6.66 -10.20
N THR A 34 -9.86 6.31 -9.23
CA THR A 34 -10.47 7.23 -8.28
C THR A 34 -9.91 7.06 -6.86
N ILE A 35 -10.19 8.04 -5.99
CA ILE A 35 -9.89 7.93 -4.55
C ILE A 35 -10.66 6.76 -3.92
N ARG A 36 -11.90 6.51 -4.37
CA ARG A 36 -12.70 5.34 -3.95
C ARG A 36 -11.98 4.03 -4.25
N ASP A 37 -11.47 3.87 -5.47
CA ASP A 37 -10.77 2.64 -5.88
C ASP A 37 -9.57 2.36 -4.98
N LEU A 38 -8.80 3.41 -4.64
CA LEU A 38 -7.62 3.27 -3.79
C LEU A 38 -7.99 2.90 -2.34
N LEU A 39 -9.07 3.46 -1.80
CA LEU A 39 -9.52 3.15 -0.43
C LEU A 39 -9.94 1.68 -0.26
N PHE A 40 -10.50 1.08 -1.32
CA PHE A 40 -10.94 -0.32 -1.32
C PHE A 40 -9.91 -1.27 -1.94
N TYR A 41 -8.70 -0.80 -2.25
CA TYR A 41 -7.60 -1.63 -2.70
C TYR A 41 -6.81 -2.19 -1.51
N PHE A 42 -7.27 -3.32 -0.98
CA PHE A 42 -6.66 -3.95 0.20
C PHE A 42 -5.34 -4.69 -0.14
N PRO A 43 -4.38 -4.75 0.81
CA PRO A 43 -3.17 -5.55 0.65
C PRO A 43 -3.51 -7.04 0.45
N SER A 44 -2.81 -7.72 -0.46
CA SER A 44 -2.98 -9.17 -0.68
C SER A 44 -2.43 -10.03 0.46
N ARG A 45 -1.42 -9.52 1.18
CA ARG A 45 -0.80 -10.18 2.34
C ARG A 45 -0.30 -9.14 3.33
N HIS A 46 -0.47 -9.41 4.62
CA HIS A 46 0.21 -8.69 5.68
C HIS A 46 1.48 -9.45 6.07
N LEU A 47 2.64 -8.79 6.03
CA LEU A 47 3.88 -9.34 6.56
C LEU A 47 4.08 -8.79 7.97
N ASP A 48 3.93 -9.63 8.98
CA ASP A 48 4.19 -9.25 10.37
C ASP A 48 5.70 -9.03 10.58
N ARG A 49 6.07 -7.81 10.97
CA ARG A 49 7.45 -7.39 11.27
C ARG A 49 7.64 -7.00 12.74
N THR A 50 6.75 -7.43 13.63
CA THR A 50 6.84 -7.17 15.07
C THR A 50 8.04 -7.85 15.73
N THR A 51 8.52 -8.95 15.15
CA THR A 51 9.65 -9.71 15.68
C THR A 51 10.98 -9.09 15.27
N VAL A 52 11.75 -8.61 16.26
CA VAL A 52 13.12 -8.13 16.07
C VAL A 52 14.10 -9.23 16.48
N LEU A 53 15.04 -9.55 15.59
CA LEU A 53 16.08 -10.55 15.84
C LEU A 53 17.39 -9.87 16.22
N THR A 54 18.13 -10.46 17.16
CA THR A 54 19.52 -10.09 17.38
C THR A 54 20.39 -10.63 16.24
N ALA A 55 21.53 -9.99 16.01
CA ALA A 55 22.47 -10.43 14.97
C ALA A 55 22.90 -11.90 15.15
N ALA A 56 23.15 -12.32 16.39
CA ALA A 56 23.48 -13.71 16.71
C ALA A 56 22.35 -14.68 16.32
N LYS A 57 21.09 -14.36 16.64
CA LYS A 57 19.93 -15.21 16.33
C LYS A 57 19.66 -15.29 14.83
N ALA A 58 19.83 -14.17 14.11
CA ALA A 58 19.74 -14.15 12.65
C ALA A 58 20.81 -15.05 11.99
N TYR A 59 22.05 -15.02 12.48
CA TYR A 59 23.12 -15.89 11.99
C TYR A 59 22.78 -17.38 12.19
N VAL A 60 22.23 -17.74 13.35
CA VAL A 60 21.80 -19.12 13.63
C VAL A 60 20.73 -19.60 12.65
N TYR A 61 19.73 -18.78 12.32
CA TYR A 61 18.71 -19.14 11.33
C TYR A 61 19.27 -19.34 9.93
N ILE A 62 20.23 -18.51 9.51
CA ILE A 62 20.90 -18.70 8.23
C ILE A 62 21.68 -20.02 8.20
N LYS A 63 22.37 -20.37 9.29
CA LYS A 63 23.21 -21.56 9.38
C LYS A 63 22.41 -22.86 9.39
N ASN A 64 21.27 -22.87 10.09
CA ASN A 64 20.48 -24.07 10.32
C ASN A 64 19.31 -24.25 9.35
N GLY A 65 19.06 -23.25 8.50
CA GLY A 65 17.82 -23.17 7.72
C GLY A 65 16.76 -22.36 8.47
N TYR A 66 16.05 -21.51 7.72
CA TYR A 66 14.90 -20.78 8.22
C TYR A 66 13.67 -21.29 7.49
N ASP A 67 12.85 -22.05 8.21
CA ASP A 67 11.74 -22.80 7.61
C ASP A 67 10.54 -21.93 7.27
N GLY A 68 10.58 -20.66 7.71
CA GLY A 68 9.72 -19.62 7.16
C GLY A 68 8.22 -19.84 7.35
N GLU A 69 7.83 -20.70 8.30
CA GLU A 69 6.48 -20.91 8.85
C GLU A 69 6.57 -21.37 10.31
#